data_AF-A0A7S1RCP4-F1
#
_entry.id   AF-A0A7S1RCP4-F1
#
_cell.length_a   1.000
_cell.length_b   1.000
_cell.length_c   1.000
_cell.angle_alpha   90.00
_cell.angle_beta   90.00
_cell.angle_gamma   90.00
#
_symmetry.space_group_name_H-M   'P 1'
#
loop_
_entity.id
_entity.type
_entity.pdbx_description
1 polymer ?
#
loop_
_entity_poly.entity_id
_entity_poly.type
_entity_poly.pdbx_seq_one_letter_code
_entity_poly.pdbx_strand_id
1 'polypeptide(L)'
;DPRGSGGCVSCTANSFTTGLNSPDISSCLCGDNLYMDRGVCKNCPQGSSTTSPGKTSVTACLCHKGTYMPLNTRMACRPCPTGMDCPRGSSEANEQYLSEFNKTEDHEFMKLLPRYWASASDPGSVFECRSDKHCPGDRYPGDACSAHLILKSCDHCETGYYWTGRECQQCASI
;
A
#
# COMPACT_ATOMS: atom_id res chain seq x y z
N ASP A 1 56.25 -12.01 -13.50
CA ASP A 1 54.81 -11.97 -13.72
C ASP A 1 54.29 -10.54 -13.45
N PRO A 2 53.94 -9.74 -14.47
CA PRO A 2 53.51 -8.38 -14.24
C PRO A 2 52.04 -8.38 -13.83
N ARG A 3 51.87 -8.25 -12.51
CA ARG A 3 50.67 -7.86 -11.77
C ARG A 3 49.70 -7.01 -12.59
N GLY A 4 48.49 -7.55 -12.80
CA GLY A 4 47.39 -6.89 -13.49
C GLY A 4 46.93 -5.64 -12.75
N SER A 5 47.26 -4.48 -13.32
CA SER A 5 46.67 -3.19 -12.94
C SER A 5 45.32 -3.01 -13.65
N GLY A 6 44.34 -3.86 -13.35
CA GLY A 6 42.95 -3.56 -13.65
C GLY A 6 42.50 -2.45 -12.70
N GLY A 7 42.38 -1.22 -13.19
CA GLY A 7 41.98 -0.09 -12.36
C GLY A 7 40.62 -0.34 -11.71
N CYS A 8 40.55 -0.31 -10.38
CA CYS A 8 39.28 -0.43 -9.66
C CYS A 8 38.53 0.90 -9.72
N VAL A 9 37.26 0.85 -10.14
CA VAL A 9 36.35 1.98 -10.02
C VAL A 9 35.66 1.91 -8.66
N SER A 10 35.72 2.99 -7.89
CA SER A 10 35.03 3.05 -6.60
C SER A 10 33.53 3.26 -6.79
N CYS A 11 32.73 2.59 -5.97
CA CYS A 11 31.30 2.83 -5.88
C CYS A 11 30.99 4.22 -5.34
N THR A 12 29.83 4.77 -5.71
CA THR A 12 29.34 6.05 -5.20
C THR A 12 28.97 5.93 -3.71
N ALA A 13 28.82 7.06 -3.01
CA ALA A 13 28.47 7.05 -1.60
C ALA A 13 27.21 6.22 -1.31
N ASN A 14 27.24 5.45 -0.22
CA ASN A 14 26.18 4.53 0.21
C ASN A 14 25.90 3.35 -0.77
N SER A 15 26.88 3.01 -1.61
CA SER A 15 26.86 1.80 -2.43
C SER A 15 28.08 0.91 -2.21
N PHE A 16 27.91 -0.38 -2.50
CA PHE A 16 28.92 -1.42 -2.29
C PHE A 16 28.86 -2.46 -3.41
N THR A 17 29.93 -3.25 -3.59
CA THR A 17 29.92 -4.44 -4.45
C THR A 17 29.92 -5.70 -3.60
N THR A 18 29.37 -6.79 -4.12
CA THR A 18 29.43 -8.12 -3.46
C THR A 18 30.52 -9.02 -4.03
N GLY A 19 31.07 -8.68 -5.20
CA GLY A 19 32.16 -9.40 -5.85
C GLY A 19 33.53 -8.73 -5.66
N LEU A 20 34.56 -9.55 -5.43
CA LEU A 20 35.95 -9.10 -5.17
C LEU A 20 36.66 -8.48 -6.38
N ASN A 21 36.05 -8.49 -7.58
CA ASN A 21 36.67 -8.01 -8.83
C ASN A 21 35.66 -7.30 -9.75
N SER A 22 34.69 -6.59 -9.19
CA SER A 22 33.73 -5.84 -10.02
C SER A 22 34.44 -4.69 -10.75
N PRO A 23 34.65 -4.77 -12.07
CA PRO A 23 35.47 -3.80 -12.79
C PRO A 23 34.66 -2.55 -13.20
N ASP A 24 33.35 -2.56 -12.97
CA ASP A 24 32.42 -1.59 -13.53
C ASP A 24 31.43 -1.08 -12.47
N ILE A 25 31.10 0.22 -12.56
CA ILE A 25 30.16 0.93 -11.67
C ILE A 25 28.76 0.30 -11.67
N SER A 26 28.38 -0.41 -12.74
CA SER A 26 27.14 -1.19 -12.83
C SER A 26 27.04 -2.33 -11.81
N SER A 27 28.15 -2.74 -11.20
CA SER A 27 28.17 -3.73 -10.12
C SER A 27 27.86 -3.14 -8.74
N CYS A 28 27.76 -1.82 -8.61
CA CYS A 28 27.47 -1.17 -7.34
C CYS A 28 25.99 -1.34 -6.97
N LEU A 29 25.76 -1.81 -5.75
CA LEU A 29 24.46 -2.01 -5.14
C LEU A 29 24.25 -0.97 -4.05
N CYS A 30 23.06 -0.40 -3.97
CA CYS A 30 22.70 0.49 -2.87
C CYS A 30 22.52 -0.29 -1.56
N GLY A 31 22.87 0.33 -0.44
CA GLY A 31 22.57 -0.18 0.91
C GLY A 31 21.07 -0.33 1.21
N ASP A 32 20.76 -0.75 2.43
CA ASP A 32 19.39 -0.74 2.93
C ASP A 32 18.79 0.66 2.94
N ASN A 33 17.48 0.75 2.77
CA ASN A 33 16.71 2.00 2.72
C ASN A 33 17.09 2.93 1.55
N LEU A 34 17.84 2.41 0.57
CA LEU A 34 18.29 3.16 -0.59
C LEU A 34 17.88 2.45 -1.88
N TYR A 35 17.72 3.23 -2.94
CA TYR A 35 17.52 2.72 -4.30
C TYR A 35 18.42 3.44 -5.30
N MET A 36 18.83 2.74 -6.34
CA MET A 36 19.63 3.32 -7.42
C MET A 36 18.75 4.16 -8.33
N ASP A 37 19.13 5.42 -8.56
CA ASP A 37 18.52 6.28 -9.57
C ASP A 37 19.62 6.99 -10.35
N ARG A 38 19.71 6.70 -11.65
CA ARG A 38 20.73 7.23 -12.56
C ARG A 38 22.18 7.10 -12.03
N GLY A 39 22.50 5.95 -11.44
CA GLY A 39 23.85 5.64 -10.93
C GLY A 39 24.17 6.22 -9.54
N VAL A 40 23.19 6.82 -8.87
CA VAL A 40 23.35 7.34 -7.50
C VAL A 40 22.34 6.68 -6.57
N CYS A 41 22.79 6.26 -5.40
CA CYS A 41 21.90 5.75 -4.36
C CYS A 41 21.16 6.89 -3.67
N LYS A 42 19.83 6.84 -3.73
CA LYS A 42 18.93 7.79 -3.10
C LYS A 42 18.21 7.14 -1.93
N ASN A 43 17.98 7.91 -0.87
CA ASN A 43 17.18 7.44 0.26
C ASN A 43 15.74 7.18 -0.19
N CYS A 44 15.14 6.16 0.39
CA CYS A 44 13.71 5.96 0.31
C CYS A 44 12.94 7.18 0.86
N PRO A 45 11.73 7.42 0.34
CA PRO A 45 10.80 8.40 0.91
C PRO A 45 10.67 8.30 2.43
N GLN A 46 10.39 9.43 3.08
CA GLN A 46 10.25 9.46 4.54
C GLN A 46 9.18 8.45 5.00
N GLY A 47 9.49 7.64 6.02
CA GLY A 47 8.59 6.61 6.54
C GLY A 47 8.51 5.33 5.69
N SER A 48 9.40 5.17 4.71
CA SER A 48 9.54 3.96 3.91
C SER A 48 10.95 3.38 3.97
N SER A 49 11.06 2.10 3.63
CA SER A 49 12.33 1.37 3.58
C SER A 49 12.28 0.28 2.51
N THR A 50 13.44 -0.09 1.99
CA THR A 50 13.58 -1.30 1.18
C THR A 50 13.50 -2.55 2.07
N THR A 51 13.18 -3.70 1.48
CA THR A 51 13.21 -5.00 2.20
C THR A 51 14.60 -5.63 2.24
N SER A 52 15.50 -5.16 1.38
CA SER A 52 16.87 -5.62 1.25
C SER A 52 17.71 -4.54 0.54
N PRO A 53 19.05 -4.69 0.52
CA PRO A 53 19.92 -3.87 -0.34
C PRO A 53 19.70 -4.16 -1.83
N GLY A 54 20.39 -3.38 -2.68
CA GLY A 54 20.49 -3.60 -4.11
C GLY A 54 19.27 -3.20 -4.94
N LYS A 55 18.37 -2.40 -4.37
CA LYS A 55 17.18 -1.94 -5.11
C LYS A 55 17.55 -0.90 -6.15
N THR A 56 16.85 -0.92 -7.28
CA THR A 56 17.13 -0.07 -8.45
C THR A 56 15.98 0.86 -8.82
N SER A 57 14.96 0.94 -7.96
CA SER A 57 13.79 1.78 -8.18
C SER A 57 13.19 2.22 -6.85
N VAL A 58 12.64 3.43 -6.84
CA VAL A 58 11.88 3.98 -5.71
C VAL A 58 10.65 3.14 -5.37
N THR A 59 10.12 2.39 -6.34
CA THR A 59 8.97 1.48 -6.13
C THR A 59 9.28 0.34 -5.16
N ALA A 60 10.57 0.05 -4.91
CA ALA A 60 10.98 -0.93 -3.91
C ALA A 60 10.96 -0.38 -2.47
N CYS A 61 10.72 0.91 -2.28
CA CYS A 61 10.57 1.54 -0.99
C CYS A 61 9.13 1.35 -0.50
N LEU A 62 8.96 0.56 0.55
CA LEU A 62 7.66 0.22 1.11
C LEU A 62 7.40 1.05 2.38
N CYS A 63 6.23 1.70 2.45
CA CYS A 63 5.81 2.38 3.67
C CYS A 63 5.75 1.42 4.86
N HIS A 64 6.11 1.91 6.03
CA HIS A 64 6.10 1.10 7.24
C HIS A 64 4.66 0.78 7.65
N LYS A 65 4.46 -0.30 8.42
CA LYS A 65 3.14 -0.63 8.97
C LYS A 65 2.57 0.58 9.73
N GLY A 66 1.27 0.83 9.56
CA GLY A 66 0.58 1.99 10.13
C GLY A 66 0.76 3.27 9.31
N THR A 67 1.38 3.19 8.14
CA THR A 67 1.51 4.31 7.19
C THR A 67 1.23 3.84 5.77
N TYR A 68 0.91 4.77 4.88
CA TYR A 68 0.63 4.47 3.48
C TYR A 68 1.26 5.52 2.55
N MET A 69 1.48 5.14 1.30
CA MET A 69 2.00 6.05 0.28
C MET A 69 0.85 6.78 -0.45
N PRO A 70 0.73 8.11 -0.34
CA PRO A 70 -0.27 8.87 -1.07
C PRO A 70 0.09 8.98 -2.56
N LEU A 71 -0.92 8.93 -3.43
CA LEU A 71 -0.76 8.95 -4.89
C LEU A 71 -0.10 10.25 -5.39
N ASN A 72 -0.45 11.37 -4.76
CA ASN A 72 -0.13 12.72 -5.25
C ASN A 72 1.30 13.19 -4.95
N THR A 73 1.91 12.74 -3.85
CA THR A 73 3.26 13.18 -3.48
C THR A 73 4.31 12.10 -3.69
N ARG A 74 4.01 10.83 -3.39
CA ARG A 74 4.97 9.70 -3.40
C ARG A 74 6.35 9.97 -2.76
N MET A 75 6.46 11.02 -1.96
CA MET A 75 7.70 11.55 -1.38
C MET A 75 7.80 11.29 0.13
N ALA A 76 6.67 10.97 0.77
CA ALA A 76 6.60 10.62 2.17
C ALA A 76 5.37 9.76 2.43
N CYS A 77 5.52 8.76 3.29
CA CYS A 77 4.41 7.99 3.82
C CYS A 77 3.60 8.84 4.80
N ARG A 78 2.28 8.71 4.74
CA ARG A 78 1.36 9.38 5.68
C ARG A 78 0.86 8.40 6.73
N PRO A 79 0.53 8.87 7.93
CA PRO A 79 -0.14 8.04 8.93
C PRO A 79 -1.41 7.41 8.37
N CYS A 80 -1.67 6.16 8.75
CA CYS A 80 -2.91 5.48 8.39
C CYS A 80 -4.12 6.25 8.95
N PRO A 81 -5.18 6.49 8.16
CA PRO A 81 -6.38 7.14 8.65
C PRO A 81 -7.02 6.35 9.81
N THR A 82 -7.66 7.06 10.73
CA THR A 82 -8.45 6.43 11.81
C THR A 82 -9.52 5.52 11.21
N GLY A 83 -9.64 4.30 11.74
CA GLY A 83 -10.59 3.32 11.24
C GLY A 83 -10.06 2.45 10.10
N MET A 84 -8.77 2.53 9.80
CA MET A 84 -8.10 1.69 8.81
C MET A 84 -6.91 0.92 9.41
N ASP A 85 -6.59 -0.21 8.79
CA ASP A 85 -5.30 -0.91 8.94
C ASP A 85 -4.48 -0.70 7.66
N CYS A 86 -3.23 -0.31 7.83
CA CYS A 86 -2.27 -0.12 6.74
C CYS A 86 -1.09 -1.08 6.95
N PRO A 87 -1.12 -2.26 6.31
CA PRO A 87 0.03 -3.15 6.24
C PRO A 87 1.28 -2.46 5.65
N ARG A 88 2.44 -3.08 5.83
CA ARG A 88 3.68 -2.58 5.22
C ARG A 88 3.51 -2.53 3.70
N GLY A 89 3.82 -1.40 3.07
CA GLY A 89 3.70 -1.25 1.62
C GLY A 89 2.33 -0.76 1.13
N SER A 90 1.39 -0.45 2.03
CA SER A 90 0.13 0.21 1.64
C SER A 90 0.37 1.45 0.80
N SER A 91 -0.37 1.58 -0.30
CA SER A 91 -0.23 2.67 -1.26
C SER A 91 -1.56 2.94 -1.97
N GLU A 92 -1.94 4.21 -2.12
CA GLU A 92 -3.10 4.64 -2.95
C GLU A 92 -2.87 4.31 -4.44
N ALA A 93 -1.62 4.09 -4.86
CA ALA A 93 -1.34 3.64 -6.22
C ALA A 93 -1.76 2.18 -6.47
N ASN A 94 -1.91 1.39 -5.41
CA ASN A 94 -2.25 -0.02 -5.57
C ASN A 94 -3.72 -0.19 -5.94
N GLU A 95 -4.59 0.80 -5.70
CA GLU A 95 -6.04 0.71 -5.90
C GLU A 95 -6.47 0.23 -7.29
N GLN A 96 -5.69 0.55 -8.33
CA GLN A 96 -5.91 0.06 -9.69
C GLN A 96 -5.93 -1.48 -9.81
N TYR A 97 -5.33 -2.19 -8.85
CA TYR A 97 -5.23 -3.65 -8.81
C TYR A 97 -6.36 -4.32 -8.03
N LEU A 98 -7.34 -3.55 -7.54
CA LEU A 98 -8.50 -4.10 -6.81
C LEU A 98 -9.56 -4.72 -7.70
N SER A 99 -9.47 -4.53 -9.02
CA SER A 99 -10.28 -5.33 -9.93
C SER A 99 -9.99 -6.81 -9.65
N GLU A 100 -11.03 -7.62 -9.49
CA GLU A 100 -11.00 -8.99 -8.91
C GLU A 100 -10.10 -10.00 -9.65
N PHE A 101 -9.34 -9.58 -10.66
CA PHE A 101 -8.66 -10.41 -11.64
C PHE A 101 -7.13 -10.50 -11.55
N ASN A 102 -6.44 -9.81 -10.61
CA ASN A 102 -4.99 -9.93 -10.48
C ASN A 102 -4.49 -9.85 -9.03
N LYS A 103 -4.88 -10.84 -8.22
CA LYS A 103 -4.32 -11.08 -6.86
C LYS A 103 -2.89 -11.68 -6.87
N THR A 104 -2.14 -11.49 -7.96
CA THR A 104 -0.89 -12.19 -8.24
C THR A 104 0.37 -11.42 -7.85
N GLU A 105 0.24 -10.13 -7.53
CA GLU A 105 1.32 -9.36 -6.94
C GLU A 105 1.00 -9.01 -5.47
N ASP A 106 2.01 -9.05 -4.60
CA ASP A 106 1.98 -8.69 -3.17
C ASP A 106 1.70 -7.18 -2.99
N HIS A 107 0.60 -6.69 -3.57
CA HIS A 107 0.15 -5.34 -3.38
C HIS A 107 -0.57 -5.26 -2.05
N GLU A 108 0.01 -4.52 -1.13
CA GLU A 108 -0.61 -4.24 0.15
C GLU A 108 -1.51 -3.01 0.02
N PHE A 109 -2.70 -3.10 0.60
CA PHE A 109 -3.74 -2.07 0.50
C PHE A 109 -4.14 -1.62 1.89
N MET A 110 -4.67 -0.39 1.97
CA MET A 110 -5.36 0.05 3.18
C MET A 110 -6.67 -0.73 3.32
N LYS A 111 -6.97 -1.23 4.52
CA LYS A 111 -8.16 -2.02 4.82
C LYS A 111 -9.01 -1.28 5.84
N LEU A 112 -10.31 -1.24 5.63
CA LEU A 112 -11.25 -0.70 6.62
C LEU A 112 -11.32 -1.65 7.81
N LEU A 113 -11.22 -1.12 9.03
CA LEU A 113 -11.52 -1.88 10.22
C LEU A 113 -13.04 -2.09 10.34
N PRO A 114 -13.50 -3.12 11.09
CA PRO A 114 -14.92 -3.27 11.40
C PRO A 114 -15.49 -1.98 12.00
N ARG A 115 -16.76 -1.69 11.70
CA ARG A 115 -17.48 -0.45 12.03
C ARG A 115 -17.03 0.80 11.26
N TYR A 116 -16.18 0.67 10.24
CA TYR A 116 -15.76 1.80 9.41
C TYR A 116 -16.07 1.60 7.93
N TRP A 117 -16.30 2.71 7.25
CA TRP A 117 -16.63 2.78 5.84
C TRP A 117 -15.92 3.96 5.17
N ALA A 118 -15.52 3.79 3.92
CA ALA A 118 -15.02 4.86 3.06
C ALA A 118 -15.42 4.54 1.60
N SER A 119 -15.62 5.57 0.79
CA SER A 119 -15.88 5.40 -0.64
C SER A 119 -14.57 5.11 -1.37
N ALA A 120 -14.65 4.42 -2.52
CA ALA A 120 -13.48 4.22 -3.39
C ALA A 120 -12.95 5.55 -3.96
N SER A 121 -13.82 6.55 -4.12
CA SER A 121 -13.47 7.87 -4.66
C SER A 121 -12.76 8.78 -3.65
N ASP A 122 -12.89 8.49 -2.36
CA ASP A 122 -12.27 9.26 -1.28
C ASP A 122 -11.90 8.33 -0.11
N PRO A 123 -10.90 7.44 -0.32
CA PRO A 123 -10.56 6.37 0.63
C PRO A 123 -10.03 6.89 1.97
N GLY A 124 -9.57 8.14 2.04
CA GLY A 124 -9.12 8.80 3.27
C GLY A 124 -10.25 9.38 4.13
N SER A 125 -11.44 9.58 3.56
CA SER A 125 -12.61 10.06 4.29
C SER A 125 -13.37 8.89 4.92
N VAL A 126 -12.93 8.51 6.11
CA VAL A 126 -13.48 7.37 6.86
C VAL A 126 -14.65 7.80 7.74
N PHE A 127 -15.74 7.05 7.68
CA PHE A 127 -16.94 7.23 8.48
C PHE A 127 -17.18 6.02 9.38
N GLU A 128 -17.62 6.29 10.60
CA GLU A 128 -18.02 5.25 11.53
C GLU A 128 -19.46 4.82 11.24
N CYS A 129 -19.70 3.52 11.25
CA CYS A 129 -21.00 2.90 11.06
C CYS A 129 -21.63 2.57 12.40
N ARG A 130 -22.97 2.43 12.39
CA ARG A 130 -23.74 2.12 13.60
C ARG A 130 -23.23 0.84 14.30
N SER A 131 -22.85 -0.17 13.54
CA SER A 131 -22.26 -1.40 14.05
C SER A 131 -21.40 -2.10 12.99
N ASP A 132 -20.71 -3.15 13.41
CA ASP A 132 -19.97 -4.06 12.52
C ASP A 132 -20.91 -4.81 11.56
N LYS A 133 -22.19 -4.95 11.93
CA LYS A 133 -23.23 -5.47 11.04
C LYS A 133 -23.53 -4.57 9.86
N HIS A 134 -23.25 -3.27 9.97
CA HIS A 134 -23.39 -2.34 8.84
C HIS A 134 -22.12 -2.38 7.99
N CYS A 135 -20.97 -2.29 8.66
CA CYS A 135 -19.66 -2.24 8.04
C CYS A 135 -18.76 -3.32 8.64
N PRO A 136 -18.63 -4.48 7.98
CA PRO A 136 -17.94 -5.63 8.56
C PRO A 136 -16.42 -5.47 8.61
N GLY A 137 -15.85 -4.52 7.84
CA GLY A 137 -14.41 -4.32 7.76
C GLY A 137 -13.69 -5.30 6.84
N ASP A 138 -12.36 -5.38 6.99
CA ASP A 138 -11.38 -6.20 6.25
C ASP A 138 -11.46 -6.09 4.72
N ARG A 139 -12.05 -5.00 4.26
CA ARG A 139 -12.24 -4.69 2.84
C ARG A 139 -11.55 -3.39 2.51
N TYR A 140 -11.14 -3.28 1.26
CA TYR A 140 -10.65 -2.03 0.71
C TYR A 140 -11.79 -0.99 0.66
N PRO A 141 -11.51 0.33 0.85
CA PRO A 141 -12.46 1.41 0.60
C PRO A 141 -13.24 1.27 -0.73
N GLY A 142 -14.56 1.19 -0.70
CA GLY A 142 -15.30 0.88 -1.92
C GLY A 142 -16.72 0.44 -1.64
N ASP A 143 -17.41 1.23 -0.83
CA ASP A 143 -18.80 0.99 -0.48
C ASP A 143 -19.02 -0.39 0.17
N ALA A 144 -18.07 -0.80 1.02
CA ALA A 144 -18.02 -2.10 1.68
C ALA A 144 -19.11 -2.24 2.76
N CYS A 145 -20.34 -2.45 2.31
CA CYS A 145 -21.51 -2.65 3.14
C CYS A 145 -21.84 -4.13 3.30
N SER A 146 -22.47 -4.49 4.42
CA SER A 146 -23.15 -5.79 4.52
C SER A 146 -24.29 -5.88 3.51
N ALA A 147 -24.75 -7.10 3.25
CA ALA A 147 -25.73 -7.38 2.20
C ALA A 147 -26.96 -6.47 2.26
N HIS A 148 -27.33 -5.91 1.11
CA HIS A 148 -28.48 -5.02 0.91
C HIS A 148 -28.43 -3.70 1.69
N LEU A 149 -27.32 -3.37 2.35
CA LEU A 149 -27.09 -2.02 2.86
C LEU A 149 -26.42 -1.17 1.79
N ILE A 150 -26.88 0.07 1.68
CA ILE A 150 -26.44 1.06 0.71
C ILE A 150 -26.18 2.40 1.40
N LEU A 151 -25.72 3.35 0.59
CA LEU A 151 -25.36 4.71 0.99
C LEU A 151 -24.16 4.77 1.95
N LYS A 152 -23.85 6.00 2.33
CA LYS A 152 -22.73 6.34 3.20
C LYS A 152 -22.92 5.69 4.58
N SER A 153 -21.87 5.07 5.09
CA SER A 153 -21.89 4.32 6.36
C SER A 153 -22.88 3.15 6.39
N CYS A 154 -23.34 2.69 5.22
CA CYS A 154 -24.22 1.54 5.07
C CYS A 154 -25.48 1.66 5.92
N ASP A 155 -26.08 2.84 5.98
CA ASP A 155 -27.11 3.20 6.96
C ASP A 155 -28.54 2.92 6.48
N HIS A 156 -28.73 2.53 5.21
CA HIS A 156 -30.02 2.26 4.60
C HIS A 156 -30.07 0.87 3.97
N CYS A 157 -31.20 0.18 4.12
CA CYS A 157 -31.51 -0.96 3.27
C CYS A 157 -31.88 -0.46 1.86
N GLU A 158 -31.49 -1.20 0.83
CA GLU A 158 -31.95 -0.94 -0.53
C GLU A 158 -33.46 -1.12 -0.67
N THR A 159 -34.02 -0.59 -1.76
CA THR A 159 -35.46 -0.62 -2.01
C THR A 159 -36.01 -2.05 -1.98
N GLY A 160 -37.10 -2.25 -1.23
CA GLY A 160 -37.72 -3.57 -1.07
C GLY A 160 -37.17 -4.38 0.11
N TYR A 161 -36.28 -3.80 0.92
CA TYR A 161 -35.78 -4.40 2.15
C TYR A 161 -36.06 -3.50 3.36
N TYR A 162 -36.11 -4.11 4.55
CA TYR A 162 -36.23 -3.40 5.83
C TYR A 162 -35.21 -3.94 6.85
N TRP A 163 -34.79 -3.07 7.78
CA TRP A 163 -33.81 -3.43 8.80
C TRP A 163 -34.45 -4.21 9.95
N THR A 164 -33.92 -5.39 10.24
CA THR A 164 -34.41 -6.28 11.33
C THR A 164 -33.72 -6.05 12.67
N GLY A 165 -32.78 -5.11 12.76
CA GLY A 165 -31.85 -4.99 13.89
C GLY A 165 -30.53 -5.74 13.68
N ARG A 166 -30.47 -6.66 12.71
CA ARG A 166 -29.28 -7.47 12.40
C ARG A 166 -28.90 -7.45 10.93
N GLU A 167 -29.89 -7.47 10.04
CA GLU A 167 -29.71 -7.50 8.60
C GLU A 167 -30.88 -6.84 7.87
N CYS A 168 -30.68 -6.50 6.60
CA CYS A 168 -31.75 -6.10 5.71
C CYS A 168 -32.47 -7.34 5.18
N GLN A 169 -33.78 -7.42 5.42
CA GLN A 169 -34.61 -8.53 4.96
C GLN A 169 -35.62 -8.03 3.92
N GLN A 170 -35.86 -8.84 2.88
CA GLN A 170 -36.79 -8.51 1.82
C GLN A 170 -38.22 -8.38 2.37
N CYS A 171 -38.94 -7.35 1.92
CA CYS A 171 -40.36 -7.16 2.20
C CYS A 171 -41.17 -8.31 1.58
N ALA A 172 -42.16 -8.83 2.30
CA ALA A 172 -43.10 -9.78 1.73
C ALA A 172 -43.97 -9.09 0.67
N SER A 173 -44.10 -9.68 -0.51
CA SER A 173 -45.07 -9.26 -1.53
C SER A 173 -46.47 -9.50 -0.98
N ILE A 174 -47.28 -8.43 -0.89
CA ILE A 174 -48.70 -8.48 -0.56
C ILE A 174 -49.52 -8.60 -1.84
#